data_AF-A0A8T5PU50-F1
#
_entry.id   AF-A0A8T5PU50-F1
#
_cell.length_a   1.000
_cell.length_b   1.000
_cell.length_c   1.000
_cell.angle_alpha   90.00
_cell.angle_beta   90.00
_cell.angle_gamma   90.00
#
_symmetry.space_group_name_H-M   'P 1'
#
loop_
_entity.id
_entity.type
_entity.pdbx_description
1 polymer ?
#
loop_
_entity_poly.entity_id
_entity_poly.type
_entity_poly.pdbx_seq_one_letter_code
_entity_poly.pdbx_strand_id
1 'polypeptide(L)' 'MSENSLLHKMKRTGKEYLRVLRVTKKPSNEEFKTIVKISGLGMLLIGLIGFLLQLLWVVFRGG' A
#
# COMPACT_ATOMS: atom_id res chain seq x y z
N MET A 1 -15.72 -33.66 -14.97
CA MET A 1 -15.38 -32.22 -15.12
C MET A 1 -13.91 -32.09 -14.73
N SER A 2 -13.01 -31.77 -15.66
CA SER A 2 -11.57 -32.05 -15.58
C SER A 2 -10.75 -30.93 -14.89
N GLU A 3 -10.02 -31.28 -13.83
CA GLU A 3 -9.05 -30.43 -13.09
C GLU A 3 -7.97 -29.79 -14.00
N ASN A 4 -7.68 -30.40 -15.15
CA ASN A 4 -6.67 -29.91 -16.09
C ASN A 4 -7.04 -28.57 -16.73
N SER A 5 -8.33 -28.24 -16.79
CA SER A 5 -8.82 -26.95 -17.33
C SER A 5 -8.45 -25.76 -16.43
N LEU A 6 -8.48 -25.95 -15.10
CA LEU A 6 -8.16 -24.91 -14.12
C LEU A 6 -6.66 -24.65 -14.07
N LEU A 7 -5.85 -25.71 -14.08
CA LEU A 7 -4.38 -25.61 -14.10
C LEU A 7 -3.89 -24.91 -15.38
N HIS A 8 -4.53 -25.17 -16.52
CA HIS A 8 -4.21 -24.48 -17.78
C HIS A 8 -4.57 -23.00 -17.71
N LYS A 9 -5.71 -22.65 -17.10
CA LYS A 9 -6.15 -21.26 -16.93
C LYS A 9 -5.21 -20.48 -15.99
N MET A 10 -4.85 -21.06 -14.85
CA MET A 10 -3.96 -20.44 -13.86
C MET A 10 -2.53 -20.23 -14.39
N LYS A 11 -1.96 -21.21 -15.12
CA LYS A 11 -0.62 -21.08 -15.71
C LYS A 11 -0.53 -19.97 -16.77
N ARG A 12 -1.62 -19.72 -17.50
CA ARG A 12 -1.68 -18.65 -18.51
C ARG A 12 -1.71 -17.27 -17.86
N THR A 13 -2.57 -17.13 -16.86
CA THR A 13 -2.75 -15.89 -16.10
C THR A 13 -1.47 -15.49 -15.35
N GLY A 14 -0.73 -16.44 -14.77
CA GLY A 14 0.57 -16.16 -14.13
C GLY A 14 1.63 -15.61 -15.10
N LYS A 15 1.69 -16.11 -16.35
CA LYS A 15 2.62 -15.62 -17.38
C LYS A 15 2.27 -14.22 -17.88
N GLU A 16 1.00 -13.87 -17.91
CA GLU A 16 0.51 -12.53 -18.26
C GLU A 16 0.87 -11.52 -17.16
N TYR A 17 0.65 -11.85 -15.88
CA TYR A 17 1.07 -11.00 -14.75
C TYR A 17 2.58 -10.75 -14.72
N LEU A 18 3.40 -11.77 -14.98
CA LEU A 18 4.85 -11.60 -15.02
C LEU A 18 5.30 -10.66 -16.15
N ARG A 19 4.60 -10.63 -17.29
CA ARG A 19 4.87 -9.65 -18.36
C ARG A 19 4.54 -8.23 -17.90
N VAL A 20 3.42 -8.03 -17.22
CA VAL A 20 3.05 -6.72 -16.67
C VAL A 20 4.08 -6.24 -15.64
N LEU A 21 4.47 -7.10 -14.69
CA LEU A 21 5.49 -6.78 -13.68
C LEU A 21 6.88 -6.48 -14.29
N ARG A 22 7.18 -7.03 -15.48
CA ARG A 22 8.41 -6.71 -16.21
C ARG A 22 8.32 -5.39 -16.99
N VAL A 23 7.11 -4.97 -17.39
CA VAL A 23 6.87 -3.69 -18.08
C VAL A 23 6.81 -2.52 -17.09
N THR A 24 6.44 -2.76 -15.83
CA THR A 24 6.48 -1.72 -14.80
C THR A 24 7.91 -1.29 -14.49
N LYS A 25 8.18 0.02 -14.57
CA LYS A 25 9.47 0.62 -14.21
C LYS A 25 9.73 0.39 -12.71
N LYS A 26 10.83 -0.30 -12.37
CA LYS A 26 11.30 -0.39 -10.98
C LYS A 26 11.65 1.04 -10.50
N PRO A 27 11.10 1.51 -9.36
CA PRO A 27 11.36 2.86 -8.90
C PRO A 27 12.86 3.07 -8.65
N SER A 28 13.37 4.25 -9.00
CA SER A 28 14.73 4.65 -8.61
C SER A 28 14.81 4.82 -7.09
N ASN A 29 15.99 4.59 -6.51
CA ASN A 29 16.22 4.83 -5.08
C ASN A 29 15.92 6.28 -4.66
N GLU A 30 16.11 7.24 -5.56
CA GLU A 30 15.84 8.66 -5.30
C GLU A 30 14.34 8.98 -5.32
N GLU A 31 13.62 8.47 -6.32
CA GLU A 31 12.16 8.56 -6.43
C GLU A 31 11.50 7.92 -5.20
N PHE A 32 11.95 6.72 -4.82
CA PHE A 32 11.47 6.00 -3.65
C PHE A 32 11.68 6.79 -2.36
N LYS A 33 12.90 7.30 -2.12
CA LYS A 33 13.20 8.10 -0.93
C LYS A 33 12.34 9.36 -0.86
N THR A 34 12.09 10.01 -1.98
CA THR A 34 11.25 11.21 -2.05
C THR A 34 9.80 10.89 -1.68
N ILE A 35 9.24 9.83 -2.26
CA ILE A 35 7.87 9.39 -1.98
C ILE A 35 7.72 8.99 -0.51
N VAL A 36 8.68 8.22 0.03
CA VAL A 36 8.65 7.78 1.43
C VAL A 36 8.74 8.97 2.39
N LYS A 37 9.58 9.96 2.11
CA LYS A 37 9.68 11.17 2.94
C LYS A 37 8.36 11.96 2.96
N ILE A 38 7.77 12.21 1.79
CA ILE A 38 6.53 12.99 1.69
C ILE A 38 5.36 12.22 2.32
N SER A 39 5.24 10.93 2.03
CA SER A 39 4.19 10.07 2.58
C SER A 39 4.33 9.91 4.09
N GLY A 40 5.57 9.76 4.59
CA GLY A 40 5.87 9.70 6.01
C GLY A 40 5.51 10.99 6.75
N LEU A 41 5.82 12.14 6.16
CA LEU A 41 5.39 13.44 6.72
C LEU A 41 3.87 13.57 6.76
N GLY A 42 3.16 13.18 5.68
CA GLY A 42 1.70 13.18 5.66
C GLY A 42 1.08 12.27 6.71
N MET A 43 1.62 11.06 6.88
CA MET A 43 1.15 10.09 7.86
C MET A 43 1.37 10.57 9.30
N LEU A 44 2.50 11.22 9.58
CA LEU A 44 2.77 11.83 10.89
C LEU A 44 1.82 13.01 11.18
N LEU A 45 1.58 13.88 10.21
CA LEU A 45 0.67 15.02 10.39
C LEU A 45 -0.77 14.56 10.66
N ILE A 46 -1.29 13.65 9.84
CA ILE A 46 -2.65 13.12 10.01
C ILE A 46 -2.75 12.34 11.33
N GLY A 47 -1.75 11.53 11.66
CA GLY A 47 -1.69 10.79 12.91
C GLY A 47 -1.66 11.70 14.13
N LEU A 48 -0.91 12.80 14.08
CA LEU A 48 -0.85 13.77 15.17
C LEU A 48 -2.17 14.53 15.33
N ILE A 49 -2.82 14.94 14.23
CA ILE A 49 -4.13 15.59 14.29
C ILE A 49 -5.16 14.65 14.92
N GLY A 50 -5.23 13.39 14.47
CA GLY A 50 -6.12 12.39 15.06
C GLY A 50 -5.80 12.13 16.53
N PHE A 51 -4.51 12.09 16.89
CA PHE A 51 -4.07 11.93 18.28
C PHE A 51 -4.50 13.10 19.16
N LEU A 52 -4.36 14.34 18.70
CA LEU A 52 -4.77 15.54 19.45
C LEU A 52 -6.29 15.58 19.65
N LEU A 53 -7.08 15.22 18.63
CA LEU A 53 -8.53 15.12 18.77
C LEU A 53 -8.93 14.07 19.79
N GLN A 54 -8.28 12.90 19.77
CA GLN A 54 -8.52 11.84 20.76
C GLN A 54 -8.10 12.26 22.17
N LEU A 55 -6.95 12.92 22.31
CA LEU A 55 -6.47 13.42 23.59
C LEU A 55 -7.49 14.40 24.19
N LEU A 56 -7.97 15.35 23.39
CA LEU A 56 -8.97 16.33 23.81
C LEU A 56 -10.28 15.65 24.21
N TRP A 57 -10.74 14.66 23.43
CA TRP A 57 -11.95 13.92 23.73
C TRP A 57 -11.84 13.11 25.03
N VAL A 58 -10.70 12.47 25.27
CA VAL A 58 -10.41 11.73 26.50
C VAL A 58 -10.37 12.67 27.71
N VAL A 59 -9.70 13.82 27.60
CA VAL A 59 -9.65 14.82 28.68
C VAL A 59 -11.04 15.38 29.00
N PHE A 60 -11.84 15.68 27.97
CA PHE A 60 -13.19 16.19 28.16
C PHE A 60 -14.16 15.15 28.74
N ARG A 61 -14.02 13.87 28.37
CA ARG A 61 -14.88 12.78 28.86
C ARG A 61 -14.44 12.23 30.23
N GLY A 62 -13.16 12.37 30.58
CA GLY A 62 -12.58 11.88 31.82
C GLY A 62 -12.59 12.90 32.97
N GLY A 63 -13.09 14.12 32.73
CA GLY A 63 -13.44 15.12 33.74
C GLY A 63 -14.88 15.06 34.19
#